data_AF-A0A8I6X4P7-F1
#
_entry.id   AF-A0A8I6X4P7-F1
#
_cell.length_a   1.000
_cell.length_b   1.000
_cell.length_c   1.000
_cell.angle_alpha   90.00
_cell.angle_beta   90.00
_cell.angle_gamma   90.00
#
_symmetry.space_group_name_H-M   'P 1'
#
loop_
_entity.id
_entity.type
_entity.pdbx_description
1 polymer ?
#
loop_
_entity_poly.entity_id
_entity_poly.type
_entity_poly.pdbx_seq_one_letter_code
_entity_poly.pdbx_strand_id
1 'polypeptide(L)'
;MHYWSMEGVEEILGRRVRVDRLDGRTLERGHTKTFACWVWTNDIANIPSKHTLGVLPRGVGRVEEMEGFSPPDRRVAPPPATADYSILIHVDRVEDWTPPSPRSSHLDQSGL
;
A
#
# COMPACT_ATOMS: atom_id res chain seq x y z
N MET A 1 -0.18 13.68 7.14
CA MET A 1 -0.51 12.31 6.73
C MET A 1 0.80 11.61 6.46
N HIS A 2 1.16 10.59 7.25
CA HIS A 2 2.24 9.69 6.90
C HIS A 2 1.61 8.57 6.05
N TYR A 3 1.49 8.78 4.74
CA TYR A 3 0.94 7.79 3.80
C TYR A 3 1.75 6.48 3.81
N TRP A 4 2.99 6.55 4.29
CA TRP A 4 3.92 5.44 4.40
C TRP A 4 3.79 4.76 5.77
N SER A 5 2.56 4.34 6.08
CA SER A 5 2.25 3.39 7.16
C SER A 5 1.95 2.02 6.56
N MET A 6 1.93 0.98 7.39
CA MET A 6 1.56 -0.36 6.95
C MET A 6 0.15 -0.38 6.34
N GLU A 7 -0.80 0.30 6.99
CA GLU A 7 -2.20 0.37 6.55
C GLU A 7 -2.33 1.07 5.19
N GLY A 8 -1.59 2.18 4.99
CA GLY A 8 -1.60 2.89 3.71
C GLY A 8 -1.00 2.07 2.58
N VAL A 9 0.07 1.31 2.84
CA VAL A 9 0.68 0.43 1.84
C VAL A 9 -0.23 -0.76 1.51
N GLU A 10 -0.93 -1.32 2.50
CA GLU A 10 -1.95 -2.37 2.28
C GLU A 10 -3.13 -1.86 1.44
N GLU A 11 -3.57 -0.62 1.64
CA GLU A 11 -4.62 0.00 0.82
C GLU A 11 -4.18 0.12 -0.66
N ILE A 12 -2.95 0.58 -0.88
CA ILE A 12 -2.38 0.78 -2.23
C ILE A 12 -2.25 -0.54 -2.99
N LEU A 13 -1.70 -1.56 -2.32
CA LEU A 13 -1.38 -2.84 -2.95
C LEU A 13 -2.58 -3.80 -3.02
N GLY A 14 -3.57 -3.60 -2.16
CA GLY A 14 -4.78 -4.39 -2.11
C GLY A 14 -4.62 -5.75 -1.43
N ARG A 15 -5.75 -6.47 -1.32
CA ARG A 15 -5.87 -7.69 -0.48
C ARG A 15 -5.23 -8.96 -1.05
N ARG A 16 -4.71 -8.91 -2.28
CA ARG A 16 -4.10 -10.08 -2.95
C ARG A 16 -2.62 -10.24 -2.63
N VAL A 17 -2.05 -9.30 -1.89
CA VAL A 17 -0.69 -9.36 -1.38
C VAL A 17 -0.71 -9.15 0.12
N ARG A 18 0.30 -9.66 0.81
CA ARG A 18 0.49 -9.41 2.25
C ARG A 18 1.75 -8.59 2.43
N VAL A 19 1.62 -7.41 3.04
CA VAL A 19 2.76 -6.55 3.36
C VAL A 19 3.48 -7.14 4.56
N ASP A 20 4.78 -7.39 4.42
CA ASP A 20 5.62 -7.93 5.50
C ASP A 20 6.18 -6.81 6.36
N ARG A 21 6.91 -5.89 5.72
CA ARG A 21 7.54 -4.74 6.39
C ARG A 21 7.82 -3.61 5.41
N LEU A 22 7.84 -2.39 5.93
CA LEU A 22 8.39 -1.23 5.23
C LEU A 22 9.92 -1.25 5.31
N ASP A 23 10.59 -0.79 4.26
CA ASP A 23 12.03 -0.56 4.27
C ASP A 23 12.37 0.60 5.21
N GLY A 24 13.40 0.45 6.05
CA GLY A 24 13.81 1.48 7.01
C GLY A 24 14.13 2.82 6.35
N ARG A 25 14.61 2.82 5.10
CA ARG A 25 14.90 4.04 4.34
C ARG A 25 13.64 4.82 4.00
N THR A 26 12.48 4.17 3.96
CA THR A 26 11.16 4.83 3.80
C THR A 26 10.85 5.76 4.95
N LEU A 27 11.26 5.40 6.17
CA LEU A 27 11.02 6.15 7.39
C LEU A 27 12.12 7.20 7.65
N GLU A 28 13.35 6.89 7.26
CA GLU A 28 14.52 7.76 7.49
C GLU A 28 14.65 8.90 6.47
N ARG A 29 14.18 8.71 5.24
CA ARG A 29 14.20 9.79 4.26
C ARG A 29 13.05 10.76 4.55
N GLY A 30 13.39 12.00 4.93
CA GLY A 30 12.48 13.15 4.86
C GLY A 30 11.88 13.44 3.46
N HIS A 31 12.11 12.57 2.48
CA HIS A 31 11.44 12.56 1.18
C HIS A 31 10.18 11.69 1.22
N THR A 32 9.04 12.34 1.37
CA THR A 32 7.70 11.71 1.38
C THR A 32 7.23 11.22 0.01
N LYS A 33 8.08 11.18 -1.03
CA LYS A 33 7.65 10.89 -2.42
C LYS A 33 7.68 9.41 -2.79
N THR A 34 8.44 8.59 -2.06
CA THR A 34 8.65 7.17 -2.39
C THR A 34 8.67 6.35 -1.11
N PHE A 35 8.16 5.12 -1.20
CA PHE A 35 8.31 4.10 -0.19
C PHE A 35 8.85 2.81 -0.82
N ALA A 36 9.42 1.95 -0.01
CA ALA A 36 9.75 0.58 -0.36
C ALA A 36 9.22 -0.37 0.72
N CYS A 37 8.75 -1.54 0.32
CA CYS A 37 8.25 -2.56 1.23
C CYS A 37 8.53 -3.96 0.69
N TRP A 38 8.52 -4.93 1.60
CA TRP A 38 8.54 -6.35 1.28
C TRP A 38 7.11 -6.88 1.29
N VAL A 39 6.78 -7.72 0.31
CA VAL A 39 5.44 -8.29 0.16
C VAL A 39 5.53 -9.78 -0.13
N TRP A 40 4.56 -10.52 0.38
CA TRP A 40 4.31 -11.90 0.03
C TRP A 40 3.15 -11.97 -0.97
N THR A 41 3.35 -12.72 -2.05
CA THR A 41 2.28 -13.02 -3.01
C THR A 41 2.52 -14.37 -3.66
N ASN A 42 1.42 -15.03 -4.05
CA ASN A 42 1.47 -16.28 -4.80
C ASN A 42 1.63 -16.04 -6.31
N ASP A 43 1.43 -14.80 -6.79
CA ASP A 43 1.58 -14.43 -8.19
C ASP A 43 1.92 -12.94 -8.28
N ILE A 44 3.01 -12.62 -8.98
CA ILE A 44 3.49 -11.25 -9.21
C ILE A 44 2.43 -10.37 -9.88
N ALA A 45 1.56 -10.94 -10.71
CA ALA A 45 0.50 -10.20 -11.37
C ALA A 45 -0.53 -9.60 -10.39
N ASN A 46 -0.52 -10.02 -9.12
CA ASN A 46 -1.35 -9.42 -8.07
C ASN A 46 -0.82 -8.08 -7.57
N ILE A 47 0.43 -7.72 -7.85
CA ILE A 47 1.01 -6.43 -7.47
C ILE A 47 0.54 -5.40 -8.52
N PRO A 48 -0.25 -4.38 -8.13
CA PRO A 48 -0.66 -3.35 -9.08
C PRO A 48 0.57 -2.57 -9.55
N SER A 49 0.60 -2.19 -10.82
CA SER A 49 1.65 -1.32 -11.38
C SER A 49 1.39 0.16 -11.16
N LYS A 50 0.13 0.52 -10.92
CA LYS A 50 -0.33 1.89 -10.67
C LYS A 50 -1.51 1.90 -9.71
N HIS A 51 -1.57 2.90 -8.84
CA HIS A 51 -2.69 3.18 -7.97
C HIS A 51 -3.01 4.69 -7.98
N THR A 52 -4.28 5.06 -7.84
CA THR A 52 -4.69 6.47 -7.72
C THR A 52 -5.16 6.72 -6.31
N LEU A 53 -4.48 7.63 -5.60
CA LEU A 53 -4.81 8.03 -4.24
C LEU A 53 -5.57 9.36 -4.26
N GLY A 54 -6.78 9.35 -3.73
CA GLY A 54 -7.55 10.58 -3.49
C GLY A 54 -7.15 11.19 -2.14
N VAL A 55 -6.63 12.42 -2.16
CA VAL A 55 -6.27 13.16 -0.95
C VAL A 55 -7.22 14.33 -0.74
N LEU A 56 -7.90 14.32 0.40
CA LEU A 56 -8.67 15.48 0.86
C LEU A 56 -7.73 16.51 1.50
N PRO A 57 -7.86 17.81 1.14
CA PRO A 57 -7.17 18.89 1.85
C PRO A 57 -7.44 18.85 3.36
N ARG A 58 -6.43 19.15 4.16
CA ARG A 58 -6.55 19.21 5.63
C ARG A 58 -7.62 20.25 6.01
N GLY A 59 -8.61 19.84 6.82
CA GLY A 59 -9.69 20.72 7.28
C GLY A 59 -11.01 20.59 6.50
N VAL A 60 -11.03 19.82 5.43
CA VAL A 60 -12.26 19.47 4.72
C VAL A 60 -13.27 18.76 5.63
N GLY A 61 -14.52 19.25 5.66
CA GLY A 61 -15.61 18.68 6.45
C GLY A 61 -15.59 19.03 7.94
N ARG A 62 -14.63 19.83 8.41
CA ARG A 62 -14.62 20.38 9.77
C ARG A 62 -15.28 21.76 9.77
N VAL A 63 -16.48 21.84 10.33
CA VAL A 63 -16.99 23.11 10.88
C VAL A 63 -16.27 23.28 12.21
N GLU A 64 -15.40 24.28 12.36
CA GLU A 64 -15.01 24.70 13.71
C GLU A 64 -16.27 25.24 14.36
N GLU A 65 -16.74 24.56 15.41
CA GLU A 65 -17.89 24.98 16.19
C GLU A 65 -17.55 26.32 16.85
N MET A 66 -18.03 27.43 16.27
CA MET A 66 -17.92 28.75 16.87
C MET A 66 -19.04 28.91 17.90
N GLU A 67 -18.65 28.99 19.17
CA GLU A 67 -19.56 29.23 20.29
C GLU A 67 -20.33 30.54 20.07
N GLY A 68 -21.66 30.46 19.95
CA GLY A 68 -22.55 31.61 19.74
C GLY A 68 -23.03 31.87 18.30
N PHE A 69 -22.62 31.08 17.30
CA PHE A 69 -23.11 31.19 15.92
C PHE A 69 -24.02 30.02 15.52
N SER A 70 -25.31 30.30 15.30
CA SER A 70 -26.18 29.37 14.55
C SER A 70 -25.95 29.60 13.05
N PRO A 71 -25.55 28.60 12.24
CA PRO A 71 -25.36 28.82 10.82
C PRO A 71 -26.72 29.12 10.16
N PRO A 72 -26.90 30.28 9.51
CA PRO A 72 -28.05 30.46 8.64
C PRO A 72 -27.79 29.64 7.36
N ASP A 73 -28.78 28.85 6.98
CA ASP A 73 -28.84 28.08 5.73
C ASP A 73 -28.15 26.69 5.77
N ARG A 74 -28.99 25.65 5.76
CA ARG A 74 -28.63 24.22 5.77
C ARG A 74 -28.26 23.73 4.37
N ARG A 75 -27.53 24.54 3.61
CA ARG A 75 -27.05 24.13 2.29
C ARG A 75 -26.00 23.05 2.49
N VAL A 76 -26.25 21.88 1.93
CA VAL A 76 -25.28 20.79 1.88
C VAL A 76 -24.05 21.33 1.17
N ALA A 77 -22.92 21.40 1.90
CA ALA A 77 -21.66 21.80 1.31
C ALA A 77 -21.35 20.86 0.13
N PRO A 78 -20.93 21.39 -1.03
CA PRO A 78 -20.54 20.55 -2.15
C PRO A 78 -19.44 19.58 -1.72
N PRO A 79 -19.38 18.37 -2.33
CA PRO A 79 -18.35 17.40 -2.03
C PRO A 79 -16.98 18.08 -2.15
N PRO A 80 -16.09 17.87 -1.18
CA PRO A 80 -14.78 18.49 -1.22
C PRO A 80 -14.02 18.05 -2.45
N ALA A 81 -13.30 19.01 -3.07
CA ALA A 81 -12.42 18.71 -4.17
C ALA A 81 -11.26 17.84 -3.66
N THR A 82 -11.21 16.60 -4.15
CA THR A 82 -10.11 15.67 -3.90
C THR A 82 -8.97 15.97 -4.86
N ALA A 83 -7.73 16.01 -4.36
CA ALA A 83 -6.54 16.00 -5.21
C ALA A 83 -6.13 14.55 -5.48
N ASP A 84 -6.08 14.16 -6.74
CA ASP A 84 -5.70 12.80 -7.13
C ASP A 84 -4.20 12.71 -7.41
N TYR A 85 -3.55 11.73 -6.79
CA TYR A 85 -2.15 11.41 -7.02
C TYR A 85 -2.03 10.02 -7.64
N SER A 86 -1.25 9.91 -8.71
CA SER A 86 -0.87 8.61 -9.27
C SER A 86 0.40 8.10 -8.59
N ILE A 87 0.31 6.92 -7.99
CA ILE A 87 1.43 6.16 -7.46
C ILE A 87 1.81 5.12 -8.51
N LEU A 88 3.11 5.04 -8.83
CA LEU A 88 3.67 4.02 -9.68
C LEU A 88 4.43 3.02 -8.82
N ILE A 89 4.24 1.74 -9.10
CA ILE A 89 4.79 0.65 -8.30
C ILE A 89 5.69 -0.18 -9.22
N HIS A 90 6.92 -0.35 -8.78
CA HIS A 90 7.92 -1.15 -9.48
C HIS A 90 8.36 -2.32 -8.59
N VAL A 91 8.46 -3.50 -9.18
CA VAL A 91 9.01 -4.68 -8.52
C VAL A 91 10.51 -4.71 -8.78
N ASP A 92 11.29 -4.38 -7.76
CA ASP A 92 12.76 -4.31 -7.84
C ASP A 92 13.42 -5.70 -7.75
N ARG A 93 12.90 -6.55 -6.86
CA ARG A 93 13.43 -7.90 -6.61
C ARG A 93 12.31 -8.89 -6.31
N VAL A 94 12.52 -10.13 -6.75
CA VAL A 94 11.65 -11.28 -6.48
C VAL A 94 12.50 -12.40 -5.91
N GLU A 95 12.01 -13.03 -4.85
CA GLU A 95 12.59 -14.26 -4.31
C GLU A 95 11.51 -15.34 -4.35
N ASP A 96 11.84 -16.48 -4.97
CA ASP A 96 10.97 -17.64 -4.98
C ASP A 96 11.19 -18.47 -3.72
N TRP A 97 10.15 -18.57 -2.90
CA TRP A 97 10.13 -19.35 -1.66
C TRP A 97 9.40 -20.68 -1.81
N THR A 98 9.13 -21.12 -3.05
CA THR A 98 8.56 -22.43 -3.33
C THR A 98 9.49 -23.50 -2.76
N PRO A 99 9.00 -24.37 -1.84
CA PRO A 99 9.80 -25.45 -1.31
C PRO A 99 10.30 -26.33 -2.45
N PRO A 100 11.60 -26.69 -2.49
CA PRO A 100 12.09 -27.61 -3.49
C PRO A 100 11.30 -28.91 -3.40
N SER A 101 10.91 -29.46 -4.56
CA SER A 101 10.23 -30.75 -4.59
C SER A 101 11.07 -31.79 -3.84
N PRO A 102 10.44 -32.71 -3.09
CA PRO A 102 11.16 -33.82 -2.50
C PRO A 102 11.96 -34.50 -3.59
N ARG A 103 13.28 -34.54 -3.44
CA ARG A 103 14.11 -35.34 -4.35
C ARG A 103 13.55 -36.76 -4.28
N SER A 104 13.14 -37.30 -5.44
CA SER A 104 12.83 -38.71 -5.56
C SER A 104 13.97 -39.48 -4.92
N SER A 105 13.66 -40.28 -3.91
CA SER A 105 14.56 -41.31 -3.41
C SER A 105 14.69 -42.35 -4.52
N HIS A 106 15.42 -42.03 -5.59
CA HIS A 106 16.04 -43.06 -6.40
C HIS A 106 17.06 -43.70 -5.47
N LEU A 107 16.59 -44.73 -4.77
CA LEU A 107 17.42 -45.82 -4.29
C LEU A 107 18.35 -46.16 -5.45
N ASP A 108 19.65 -45.96 -5.22
CA ASP A 108 20.71 -46.64 -5.94
C ASP A 108 20.50 -48.15 -5.76
N GLN A 109 19.59 -48.72 -6.54
CA GLN A 109 19.50 -50.15 -6.82
C GLN A 109 19.73 -50.33 -8.32
N SER A 110 21.00 -50.35 -8.68
CA SER A 110 21.56 -50.99 -9.86
C SER A 110 23.05 -51.14 -9.53
N GLY A 111 23.64 -52.31 -9.42
CA GLY A 111 23.24 -53.66 -9.79
C GLY A 111 24.55 -54.41 -10.08
N LEU A 112 24.73 -55.56 -9.42
CA LEU A 112 25.86 -56.53 -9.49
C LEU A 112 27.20 -56.09 -8.87
#